data_AF-A0A969S4Q0-F1
#
_entry.id   AF-A0A969S4Q0-F1
#
_cell.length_a   1.000
_cell.length_b   1.000
_cell.length_c   1.000
_cell.angle_alpha   90.00
_cell.angle_beta   90.00
_cell.angle_gamma   90.00
#
_symmetry.space_group_name_H-M   'P 1'
#
loop_
_entity.id
_entity.type
_entity.pdbx_description
1 polymer ?
#
loop_
_entity_poly.entity_id
_entity_poly.type
_entity_poly.pdbx_seq_one_letter_code
_entity_poly.pdbx_strand_id
1 'polypeptide(L)'
;MITQAQQYYQQSQRLWGGGSDLKLAIALLTEASVALILESSTPDSSPRVTPEIAFNGIRCQYQIVVNELAQRETRQAQQAQALHQAFVQTGQSWTQLETLYASALAAQQEAQRKIFLDEGEGEGGGLPPLPEPAELLSLKGVLDQLAQSRDRLEAQALLGRLNQWQGQCQNLAGAIAPALTFYNTRLNRRKELRGRLKALLAKAQAKGKIERPELSRLAHASQQLLYHHPVALNRAEAVIQQYERRLNQAICETWV
;
A
#
# COMPACT_ATOMS: atom_id res chain seq x y z
N MET A 1 23.08 14.77 -32.73
CA MET A 1 23.51 15.12 -31.36
C MET A 1 23.19 16.57 -30.97
N ILE A 2 23.25 17.55 -31.88
CA ILE A 2 22.89 18.95 -31.59
C ILE A 2 21.40 19.14 -31.23
N THR A 3 20.52 18.34 -31.83
CA THR A 3 19.07 18.40 -31.62
C THR A 3 18.61 17.94 -30.24
N GLN A 4 19.36 17.02 -29.61
CA GLN A 4 19.04 16.48 -28.29
C GLN A 4 19.47 17.44 -27.19
N ALA A 5 20.62 18.12 -27.36
CA ALA A 5 21.08 19.18 -26.46
C ALA A 5 20.14 20.41 -26.50
N GLN A 6 19.62 20.78 -27.68
CA GLN A 6 18.61 21.85 -27.80
C GLN A 6 17.27 21.48 -27.17
N GLN A 7 16.84 20.22 -27.23
CA GLN A 7 15.63 19.75 -26.53
C GLN A 7 15.83 19.76 -25.02
N TYR A 8 16.98 19.34 -24.50
CA TYR A 8 17.30 19.44 -23.08
C TYR A 8 17.39 20.90 -22.60
N TYR A 9 17.93 21.80 -23.41
CA TYR A 9 18.01 23.23 -23.11
C TYR A 9 16.63 23.92 -23.11
N GLN A 10 15.74 23.56 -24.03
CA GLN A 10 14.37 24.09 -24.05
C GLN A 10 13.48 23.49 -22.96
N GLN A 11 13.73 22.25 -22.54
CA GLN A 11 13.08 21.65 -21.37
C GLN A 11 13.58 22.26 -20.05
N SER A 12 14.88 22.53 -19.93
CA SER A 12 15.42 23.18 -18.73
C SER A 12 14.93 24.63 -18.59
N GLN A 13 14.85 25.40 -19.68
CA GLN A 13 14.29 26.75 -19.65
C GLN A 13 12.79 26.82 -19.30
N ARG A 14 12.02 25.75 -19.57
CA ARG A 14 10.58 25.70 -19.24
C ARG A 14 10.30 25.19 -17.83
N LEU A 15 11.18 24.35 -17.28
CA LEU A 15 11.02 23.77 -15.95
C LEU A 15 11.71 24.58 -14.85
N TRP A 16 12.61 25.51 -15.21
CA TRP A 16 13.47 26.22 -14.28
C TRP A 16 13.48 27.71 -14.60
N GLY A 17 13.15 28.54 -13.62
CA GLY A 17 13.23 29.99 -13.71
C GLY A 17 14.68 30.45 -13.88
N GLY A 18 15.23 30.33 -15.09
CA GLY A 18 16.62 30.57 -15.48
C GLY A 18 17.17 31.98 -15.23
N GLY A 19 16.42 32.84 -14.53
CA GLY A 19 16.90 34.11 -14.02
C GLY A 19 17.54 34.03 -12.63
N SER A 20 17.18 33.07 -11.77
CA SER A 20 17.72 33.03 -10.39
C SER A 20 19.14 32.46 -10.32
N ASP A 21 19.41 31.38 -11.04
CA ASP A 21 20.72 30.70 -10.97
C ASP A 21 21.80 31.48 -11.73
N LEU A 22 21.43 32.16 -12.82
CA LEU A 22 22.33 33.08 -13.51
C LEU A 22 22.65 34.30 -12.64
N LYS A 23 21.65 34.87 -11.95
CA LYS A 23 21.87 35.99 -11.00
C LYS A 23 22.75 35.58 -9.83
N LEU A 24 22.59 34.36 -9.31
CA LEU A 24 23.41 33.84 -8.22
C LEU A 24 24.86 33.59 -8.69
N ALA A 25 25.04 32.97 -9.86
CA ALA A 25 26.36 32.77 -10.45
C ALA A 25 27.06 34.10 -10.72
N ILE A 26 26.34 35.10 -11.25
CA ILE A 26 26.87 36.46 -11.43
C ILE A 26 27.22 37.09 -10.08
N ALA A 27 26.33 37.05 -9.08
CA ALA A 27 26.60 37.63 -7.76
C ALA A 27 27.85 37.02 -7.09
N LEU A 28 27.98 35.69 -7.09
CA LEU A 28 29.12 34.98 -6.53
C LEU A 28 30.43 35.30 -7.26
N LEU A 29 30.40 35.37 -8.60
CA LEU A 29 31.58 35.75 -9.39
C LEU A 29 31.95 37.21 -9.18
N THR A 30 30.98 38.10 -8.97
CA THR A 30 31.22 39.53 -8.78
C THR A 30 31.80 39.83 -7.40
N GLU A 31 31.25 39.26 -6.32
CA GLU A 31 31.80 39.40 -4.97
C GLU A 31 33.22 38.83 -4.85
N ALA A 32 33.45 37.64 -5.42
CA ALA A 32 34.75 36.99 -5.42
C ALA A 32 35.80 37.79 -6.20
N SER A 33 35.41 38.37 -7.34
CA SER A 33 36.28 39.25 -8.14
C SER A 33 36.61 40.56 -7.41
N VAL A 34 35.65 41.14 -6.69
CA VAL A 34 35.83 42.38 -5.92
C VAL A 34 36.73 42.17 -4.70
N ALA A 35 36.61 41.04 -3.99
CA ALA A 35 37.46 40.71 -2.85
C ALA A 35 38.95 40.60 -3.22
N LEU A 36 39.26 39.94 -4.35
CA LEU A 36 40.62 39.82 -4.86
C LEU A 36 41.24 41.16 -5.28
N ILE A 37 40.42 42.09 -5.80
CA ILE A 37 40.85 43.44 -6.17
C ILE A 37 41.15 44.28 -4.91
N LEU A 38 40.30 44.18 -3.89
CA LEU A 38 40.46 44.94 -2.64
C LEU A 38 41.64 44.46 -1.79
N GLU A 39 41.93 43.16 -1.74
CA GLU A 39 43.11 42.62 -1.03
C GLU A 39 44.45 43.06 -1.65
N SER A 40 44.47 43.39 -2.95
CA SER A 40 45.67 43.89 -3.64
C SER A 40 45.95 45.39 -3.43
N SER A 41 45.05 46.12 -2.74
CA SER A 41 45.05 47.59 -2.69
C SER A 41 45.48 48.19 -1.35
N THR A 42 45.95 47.39 -0.38
CA THR A 42 46.44 47.91 0.91
C THR A 42 47.91 48.39 0.80
N PRO A 43 48.25 49.62 1.24
CA PRO A 43 49.54 50.24 0.87
C PRO A 43 50.75 49.82 1.71
N ASP A 44 50.66 48.81 2.58
CA ASP A 44 51.70 48.59 3.60
C ASP A 44 52.26 47.14 3.57
N SER A 45 53.46 47.01 3.01
CA SER A 45 54.43 45.91 3.21
C SER A 45 54.02 44.45 2.93
N SER A 46 52.99 44.17 2.13
CA SER A 46 52.69 42.80 1.67
C SER A 46 53.34 42.46 0.31
N PRO A 47 53.77 41.20 0.09
CA PRO A 47 54.38 40.77 -1.16
C PRO A 47 53.41 41.00 -2.33
N ARG A 48 53.91 41.63 -3.41
CA ARG A 48 53.11 41.89 -4.62
C ARG A 48 52.52 40.58 -5.13
N VAL A 49 51.19 40.48 -5.13
CA VAL A 49 50.46 39.35 -5.72
C VAL A 49 50.83 39.26 -7.20
N THR A 50 51.43 38.15 -7.62
CA THR A 50 51.75 37.95 -9.04
C THR A 50 50.44 37.65 -9.80
N PRO A 51 50.35 38.01 -11.09
CA PRO A 51 49.18 37.67 -11.92
C PRO A 51 48.81 36.18 -11.89
N GLU A 52 49.81 35.31 -11.71
CA GLU A 52 49.61 33.87 -11.60
C GLU A 52 48.92 33.46 -10.29
N ILE A 53 49.25 34.09 -9.17
CA ILE A 53 48.58 33.87 -7.87
C ILE A 53 47.12 34.34 -7.97
N ALA A 54 46.89 35.53 -8.54
CA ALA A 54 45.53 36.05 -8.74
C ALA A 54 44.69 35.14 -9.66
N PHE A 55 45.25 34.70 -10.78
CA PHE A 55 44.56 33.81 -11.72
C PHE A 55 44.23 32.45 -11.11
N ASN A 56 45.16 31.84 -10.37
CA ASN A 56 44.92 30.58 -9.67
C ASN A 56 43.85 30.73 -8.57
N GLY A 57 43.81 31.86 -7.88
CA GLY A 57 42.76 32.21 -6.92
C GLY A 57 41.37 32.25 -7.56
N ILE A 58 41.22 33.00 -8.67
CA ILE A 58 39.96 33.09 -9.42
C ILE A 58 39.53 31.71 -9.92
N ARG A 59 40.46 30.91 -10.47
CA ARG A 59 40.17 29.56 -10.96
C ARG A 59 39.67 28.64 -9.85
N CYS A 60 40.28 28.72 -8.66
CA CYS A 60 39.85 27.97 -7.48
C CYS A 60 38.42 28.35 -7.06
N GLN A 61 38.13 29.65 -6.96
CA GLN A 61 36.80 30.16 -6.61
C GLN A 61 35.74 29.78 -7.64
N TYR A 62 36.05 29.89 -8.94
CA TYR A 62 35.17 29.45 -10.02
C TYR A 62 34.84 27.95 -9.90
N GLN A 63 35.86 27.11 -9.64
CA GLN A 63 35.67 25.68 -9.47
C GLN A 63 34.77 25.35 -8.26
N ILE A 64 34.88 26.09 -7.16
CA ILE A 64 33.99 25.93 -5.99
C ILE A 64 32.55 26.22 -6.38
N VAL A 65 32.29 27.37 -7.02
CA VAL A 65 30.93 27.75 -7.46
C VAL A 65 30.35 26.72 -8.42
N VAL A 66 31.13 26.25 -9.40
CA VAL A 66 30.69 25.19 -10.33
C VAL A 66 30.35 23.90 -9.60
N ASN A 67 31.19 23.47 -8.65
CA ASN A 67 30.94 22.28 -7.86
C ASN A 67 29.67 22.42 -7.00
N GLU A 68 29.45 23.58 -6.39
CA GLU A 68 28.25 23.86 -5.60
C GLU A 68 26.98 23.85 -6.45
N LEU A 69 27.02 24.46 -7.64
CA LEU A 69 25.90 24.45 -8.59
C LEU A 69 25.60 23.02 -9.06
N ALA A 70 26.62 22.26 -9.45
CA ALA A 70 26.45 20.85 -9.83
C ALA A 70 25.86 20.01 -8.69
N GLN A 71 26.28 20.25 -7.44
CA GLN A 71 25.71 19.58 -6.26
C GLN A 71 24.25 20.01 -5.99
N ARG A 72 23.88 21.26 -6.25
CA ARG A 72 22.49 21.73 -6.11
C ARG A 72 21.59 21.10 -7.18
N GLU A 73 22.02 21.10 -8.44
CA GLU A 73 21.29 20.43 -9.54
C GLU A 73 21.08 18.94 -9.24
N THR A 74 22.13 18.26 -8.80
CA THR A 74 22.06 16.84 -8.42
C THR A 74 21.07 16.62 -7.27
N ARG A 75 21.13 17.43 -6.20
CA ARG A 75 20.19 17.34 -5.08
C ARG A 75 18.75 17.57 -5.52
N GLN A 76 18.51 18.52 -6.41
CA GLN A 76 17.17 18.82 -6.87
C GLN A 76 16.63 17.73 -7.82
N ALA A 77 17.48 17.18 -8.69
CA ALA A 77 17.12 16.03 -9.52
C ALA A 77 16.75 14.81 -8.65
N GLN A 78 17.53 14.53 -7.60
CA GLN A 78 17.24 13.47 -6.64
C GLN A 78 15.92 13.72 -5.90
N GLN A 79 15.65 14.96 -5.45
CA GLN A 79 14.39 15.31 -4.80
C GLN A 79 13.19 15.15 -5.74
N ALA A 80 13.30 15.57 -6.99
CA ALA A 80 12.24 15.40 -8.00
C ALA A 80 11.96 13.92 -8.26
N GLN A 81 13.01 13.09 -8.35
CA GLN A 81 12.88 11.65 -8.51
C GLN A 81 12.24 10.99 -7.29
N ALA A 82 12.67 11.33 -6.08
CA ALA A 82 12.11 10.82 -4.84
C ALA A 82 10.62 11.16 -4.71
N LEU A 83 10.25 12.40 -5.04
CA LEU A 83 8.86 12.83 -5.03
C LEU A 83 8.02 12.08 -6.06
N HIS A 84 8.54 11.88 -7.27
CA HIS A 84 7.86 11.09 -8.30
C HIS A 84 7.61 9.64 -7.83
N GLN A 85 8.64 8.99 -7.28
CA GLN A 85 8.52 7.63 -6.74
C GLN A 85 7.50 7.56 -5.60
N ALA A 86 7.51 8.55 -4.69
CA ALA A 86 6.55 8.61 -3.60
C ALA A 86 5.10 8.69 -4.11
N PHE A 87 4.81 9.51 -5.13
CA PHE A 87 3.48 9.58 -5.74
C PHE A 87 3.08 8.26 -6.43
N VAL A 88 4.01 7.60 -7.13
CA VAL A 88 3.75 6.30 -7.74
C VAL A 88 3.39 5.25 -6.68
N GLN A 89 4.16 5.16 -5.59
CA GLN A 89 3.90 4.25 -4.48
C GLN A 89 2.60 4.55 -3.74
N THR A 90 2.29 5.83 -3.57
CA THR A 90 1.04 6.32 -2.99
C THR A 90 -0.15 5.89 -3.85
N GLY A 91 -0.07 6.03 -5.17
CA GLY A 91 -1.09 5.55 -6.11
C GLY A 91 -1.29 4.03 -6.04
N GLN A 92 -0.20 3.25 -5.99
CA GLN A 92 -0.27 1.80 -5.80
C GLN A 92 -0.92 1.41 -4.47
N SER A 93 -0.55 2.10 -3.39
CA SER A 93 -1.10 1.87 -2.05
C SER A 93 -2.59 2.17 -2.01
N TRP A 94 -3.05 3.22 -2.71
CA TRP A 94 -4.47 3.52 -2.87
C TRP A 94 -5.22 2.40 -3.59
N THR A 95 -4.76 1.96 -4.76
CA THR A 95 -5.39 0.89 -5.53
C THR A 95 -5.47 -0.42 -4.73
N GLN A 96 -4.42 -0.74 -3.97
CA GLN A 96 -4.41 -1.90 -3.08
C GLN A 96 -5.47 -1.79 -1.99
N LEU A 97 -5.59 -0.62 -1.35
CA LEU A 97 -6.58 -0.36 -0.31
C LEU A 97 -8.01 -0.44 -0.85
N GLU A 98 -8.29 0.15 -2.02
CA GLU A 98 -9.60 0.05 -2.68
C GLU A 98 -9.96 -1.41 -3.01
N THR A 99 -9.01 -2.17 -3.54
CA THR A 99 -9.21 -3.58 -3.89
C THR A 99 -9.48 -4.42 -2.65
N LEU A 100 -8.73 -4.18 -1.57
CA LEU A 100 -8.90 -4.85 -0.28
C LEU A 100 -10.27 -4.55 0.32
N TYR A 101 -10.68 -3.28 0.31
CA TYR A 101 -11.98 -2.85 0.81
C TYR A 101 -13.14 -3.45 0.01
N ALA A 102 -13.08 -3.37 -1.32
CA ALA A 102 -14.09 -3.95 -2.20
C ALA A 102 -14.22 -5.47 -1.99
N SER A 103 -13.09 -6.17 -1.83
CA SER A 103 -13.07 -7.60 -1.53
C SER A 103 -13.68 -7.92 -0.17
N ALA A 104 -13.38 -7.12 0.86
CA ALA A 104 -13.94 -7.30 2.19
C ALA A 104 -15.46 -7.06 2.22
N LEU A 105 -15.93 -6.00 1.54
CA LEU A 105 -17.35 -5.70 1.40
C LEU A 105 -18.09 -6.82 0.64
N ALA A 106 -17.51 -7.32 -0.45
CA ALA A 106 -18.09 -8.44 -1.21
C ALA A 106 -18.17 -9.71 -0.35
N ALA A 107 -17.11 -10.04 0.39
CA ALA A 107 -17.08 -11.19 1.29
C ALA A 107 -18.11 -11.05 2.43
N GLN A 108 -18.26 -9.86 3.00
CA GLN A 108 -19.26 -9.55 4.01
C GLN A 108 -20.69 -9.76 3.47
N GLN A 109 -21.01 -9.18 2.33
CA GLN A 109 -22.33 -9.31 1.69
C GLN A 109 -22.62 -10.77 1.32
N GLU A 110 -21.64 -11.49 0.80
CA GLU A 110 -21.77 -12.91 0.49
C GLU A 110 -22.01 -13.71 1.77
N ALA A 111 -21.25 -13.45 2.85
CA ALA A 111 -21.43 -14.11 4.13
C ALA A 111 -22.82 -13.85 4.72
N GLN A 112 -23.28 -12.59 4.76
CA GLN A 112 -24.61 -12.21 5.24
C GLN A 112 -25.75 -12.93 4.48
N ARG A 113 -25.61 -13.08 3.16
CA ARG A 113 -26.59 -13.83 2.35
C ARG A 113 -26.54 -15.33 2.63
N LYS A 114 -25.34 -15.88 2.87
CA LYS A 114 -25.12 -17.32 2.84
C LYS A 114 -25.11 -17.99 4.21
N ILE A 115 -24.75 -17.26 5.25
CA ILE A 115 -24.37 -17.78 6.57
C ILE A 115 -25.11 -16.96 7.63
N PHE A 116 -25.63 -17.63 8.63
CA PHE A 116 -26.20 -16.97 9.80
C PHE A 116 -25.03 -16.43 10.63
N LEU A 117 -24.94 -15.10 10.73
CA LEU A 117 -23.92 -14.42 11.52
C LEU A 117 -24.51 -14.15 12.90
N ASP A 118 -24.31 -15.08 13.83
CA ASP A 118 -24.74 -14.88 15.21
C ASP A 118 -23.74 -13.95 15.91
N GLU A 119 -24.23 -12.91 16.59
CA GLU A 119 -23.39 -11.87 17.21
C GLU A 119 -22.50 -12.41 18.35
N GLY A 120 -22.82 -13.59 18.87
CA GLY A 120 -22.11 -14.24 19.99
C GLY A 120 -21.00 -15.23 19.62
N GLU A 121 -20.77 -15.55 18.34
CA GLU A 121 -19.86 -16.64 17.94
C GLU A 121 -18.47 -16.17 17.48
N GLY A 122 -17.87 -15.23 18.20
CA GLY A 122 -16.45 -14.87 18.05
C GLY A 122 -15.74 -14.88 19.39
N GLU A 123 -14.52 -15.44 19.45
CA GLU A 123 -13.58 -15.25 20.55
C GLU A 123 -13.27 -13.75 20.68
N GLY A 124 -14.13 -12.98 21.36
CA GLY A 124 -14.04 -11.53 21.45
C GLY A 124 -15.32 -10.73 21.16
N GLY A 125 -16.45 -11.38 20.88
CA GLY A 125 -17.78 -10.76 20.90
C GLY A 125 -18.01 -9.65 19.86
N GLY A 126 -18.38 -10.04 18.63
CA GLY A 126 -18.87 -9.12 17.60
C GLY A 126 -18.33 -9.42 16.21
N LEU A 127 -19.08 -8.97 15.19
CA LEU A 127 -18.60 -8.95 13.81
C LEU A 127 -17.43 -7.96 13.72
N PRO A 128 -16.31 -8.32 13.07
CA PRO A 128 -15.22 -7.38 12.87
C PRO A 128 -15.77 -6.17 12.08
N PRO A 129 -15.67 -4.94 12.62
CA PRO A 129 -16.23 -3.78 11.98
C PRO A 129 -15.45 -3.49 10.70
N LEU A 130 -16.17 -3.26 9.61
CA LEU A 130 -15.58 -2.73 8.39
C LEU A 130 -15.55 -1.20 8.52
N PRO A 131 -14.45 -0.53 8.15
CA PRO A 131 -14.42 0.93 8.15
C PRO A 131 -15.54 1.53 7.31
N GLU A 132 -16.04 2.69 7.76
CA GLU A 132 -17.08 3.40 7.04
C GLU A 132 -16.55 3.90 5.68
N PRO A 133 -17.37 3.87 4.61
CA PRO A 133 -16.97 4.37 3.29
C PRO A 133 -16.47 5.82 3.33
N ALA A 134 -16.97 6.62 4.26
CA ALA A 134 -16.56 8.01 4.47
C ALA A 134 -15.08 8.15 4.83
N GLU A 135 -14.48 7.18 5.53
CA GLU A 135 -13.06 7.20 5.88
C GLU A 135 -12.17 7.04 4.65
N LEU A 136 -12.53 6.14 3.73
CA LEU A 136 -11.83 5.98 2.45
C LEU A 136 -11.95 7.24 1.59
N LEU A 137 -13.14 7.83 1.50
CA LEU A 137 -13.36 9.05 0.74
C LEU A 137 -12.57 10.23 1.32
N SER A 138 -12.47 10.33 2.65
CA SER A 138 -11.64 11.33 3.33
C SER A 138 -10.16 11.17 2.94
N LEU A 139 -9.63 9.94 3.02
CA LEU A 139 -8.25 9.63 2.62
C LEU A 139 -7.98 9.94 1.15
N LYS A 140 -8.93 9.64 0.26
CA LYS A 140 -8.83 10.00 -1.15
C LYS A 140 -8.80 11.50 -1.36
N GLY A 141 -9.66 12.24 -0.65
CA GLY A 141 -9.68 13.70 -0.68
C GLY A 141 -8.34 14.32 -0.24
N VAL A 142 -7.70 13.77 0.79
CA VAL A 142 -6.36 14.20 1.21
C VAL A 142 -5.33 13.94 0.12
N LEU A 143 -5.37 12.77 -0.55
CA LEU A 143 -4.46 12.47 -1.66
C LEU A 143 -4.64 13.46 -2.82
N ASP A 144 -5.87 13.79 -3.18
CA ASP A 144 -6.16 14.75 -4.25
C ASP A 144 -5.66 16.15 -3.90
N GLN A 145 -5.81 16.57 -2.63
CA GLN A 145 -5.24 17.83 -2.14
C GLN A 145 -3.71 17.82 -2.21
N LEU A 146 -3.05 16.71 -1.84
CA LEU A 146 -1.60 16.59 -1.93
C LEU A 146 -1.12 16.68 -3.39
N ALA A 147 -1.82 16.02 -4.31
CA ALA A 147 -1.53 16.11 -5.74
C ALA A 147 -1.69 17.54 -6.28
N GLN A 148 -2.73 18.28 -5.85
CA GLN A 148 -2.94 19.68 -6.24
C GLN A 148 -1.89 20.64 -5.63
N SER A 149 -1.34 20.29 -4.46
CA SER A 149 -0.32 21.09 -3.78
C SER A 149 1.11 20.87 -4.28
N ARG A 150 1.30 20.00 -5.28
CA ARG A 150 2.60 19.56 -5.79
C ARG A 150 3.54 20.70 -6.17
N ASP A 151 3.02 21.75 -6.82
CA ASP A 151 3.82 22.87 -7.31
C ASP A 151 3.93 24.02 -6.29
N ARG A 152 3.22 23.93 -5.16
CA ARG A 152 3.12 25.00 -4.16
C ARG A 152 3.92 24.72 -2.89
N LEU A 153 4.10 23.44 -2.57
CA LEU A 153 4.81 23.02 -1.37
C LEU A 153 6.26 22.69 -1.68
N GLU A 154 7.13 22.94 -0.70
CA GLU A 154 8.50 22.43 -0.75
C GLU A 154 8.52 20.90 -0.81
N ALA A 155 9.41 20.34 -1.62
CA ALA A 155 9.47 18.91 -1.89
C ALA A 155 9.59 18.05 -0.61
N GLN A 156 10.36 18.52 0.38
CA GLN A 156 10.52 17.81 1.66
C GLN A 156 9.22 17.76 2.48
N ALA A 157 8.51 18.89 2.56
CA ALA A 157 7.23 18.95 3.26
C ALA A 157 6.20 18.03 2.59
N LEU A 158 6.16 18.02 1.25
CA LEU A 158 5.25 17.16 0.49
C LEU A 158 5.56 15.67 0.69
N LEU A 159 6.85 15.28 0.67
CA LEU A 159 7.27 13.91 0.98
C LEU A 159 6.84 13.49 2.39
N GLY A 160 7.02 14.35 3.39
CA GLY A 160 6.57 14.08 4.76
C GLY A 160 5.06 13.79 4.84
N ARG A 161 4.24 14.58 4.13
CA ARG A 161 2.79 14.39 4.10
C ARG A 161 2.36 13.13 3.34
N LEU A 162 3.04 12.79 2.24
CA LEU A 162 2.81 11.52 1.52
C LEU A 162 3.11 10.31 2.40
N ASN A 163 4.21 10.34 3.16
CA ASN A 163 4.55 9.27 4.10
C ASN A 163 3.51 9.13 5.22
N GLN A 164 3.04 10.25 5.77
CA GLN A 164 1.98 10.24 6.77
C GLN A 164 0.68 9.64 6.21
N TRP A 165 0.28 10.08 5.01
CA TRP A 165 -0.89 9.53 4.31
C TRP A 165 -0.73 8.02 4.07
N GLN A 166 0.47 7.56 3.69
CA GLN A 166 0.73 6.13 3.49
C GLN A 166 0.59 5.34 4.78
N GLY A 167 1.06 5.89 5.92
CA GLY A 167 0.83 5.29 7.24
C GLY A 167 -0.65 5.17 7.59
N GLN A 168 -1.48 6.17 7.23
CA GLN A 168 -2.93 6.10 7.42
C GLN A 168 -3.57 5.00 6.54
N CYS A 169 -3.15 4.87 5.29
CA CYS A 169 -3.59 3.78 4.40
C CYS A 169 -3.23 2.40 4.97
N GLN A 170 -2.01 2.25 5.51
CA GLN A 170 -1.59 1.00 6.13
C GLN A 170 -2.41 0.66 7.38
N ASN A 171 -2.70 1.66 8.23
CA ASN A 171 -3.55 1.46 9.40
C ASN A 171 -4.97 1.03 9.00
N LEU A 172 -5.54 1.66 7.97
CA LEU A 172 -6.87 1.28 7.49
C LEU A 172 -6.87 -0.11 6.86
N ALA A 173 -5.85 -0.45 6.07
CA ALA A 173 -5.67 -1.80 5.54
C ALA A 173 -5.56 -2.85 6.67
N GLY A 174 -4.85 -2.52 7.75
CA GLY A 174 -4.75 -3.33 8.97
C GLY A 174 -6.09 -3.53 9.69
N ALA A 175 -7.02 -2.58 9.59
CA ALA A 175 -8.39 -2.72 10.11
C ALA A 175 -9.29 -3.56 9.19
N ILE A 176 -9.12 -3.47 7.86
CA ILE A 176 -9.93 -4.19 6.87
C ILE A 176 -9.53 -5.68 6.79
N ALA A 177 -8.24 -6.00 6.86
CA ALA A 177 -7.74 -7.36 6.63
C ALA A 177 -8.31 -8.42 7.59
N PRO A 178 -8.49 -8.16 8.90
CA PRO A 178 -9.16 -9.08 9.82
C PRO A 178 -10.61 -9.37 9.41
N ALA A 179 -11.36 -8.34 8.98
CA ALA A 179 -12.74 -8.50 8.54
C ALA A 179 -12.84 -9.40 7.30
N LEU A 180 -12.00 -9.15 6.29
CA LEU A 180 -11.92 -10.00 5.10
C LEU A 180 -11.59 -11.46 5.46
N THR A 181 -10.60 -11.66 6.33
CA THR A 181 -10.17 -12.99 6.79
C THR A 181 -11.29 -13.72 7.51
N PHE A 182 -12.01 -13.03 8.39
CA PHE A 182 -13.15 -13.57 9.13
C PHE A 182 -14.26 -14.06 8.19
N TYR A 183 -14.70 -13.22 7.24
CA TYR A 183 -15.78 -13.59 6.32
C TYR A 183 -15.37 -14.73 5.38
N ASN A 184 -14.15 -14.68 4.83
CA ASN A 184 -13.63 -15.75 4.00
C ASN A 184 -13.50 -17.08 4.74
N THR A 185 -13.06 -17.05 6.00
CA THR A 185 -12.96 -18.26 6.83
C THR A 185 -14.31 -18.94 6.98
N ARG A 186 -15.38 -18.19 7.24
CA ARG A 186 -16.75 -18.74 7.35
C ARG A 186 -17.28 -19.28 6.01
N LEU A 187 -17.06 -18.55 4.92
CA LEU A 187 -17.43 -19.00 3.57
C LEU A 187 -16.70 -20.29 3.17
N ASN A 188 -15.40 -20.38 3.50
CA ASN A 188 -14.60 -21.57 3.26
C ASN A 188 -15.04 -22.74 4.16
N ARG A 189 -15.33 -22.49 5.43
CA ARG A 189 -15.88 -23.50 6.35
C ARG A 189 -17.15 -24.13 5.80
N ARG A 190 -18.04 -23.31 5.24
CA ARG A 190 -19.25 -23.79 4.56
C ARG A 190 -18.94 -24.72 3.39
N LYS A 191 -17.97 -24.36 2.54
CA LYS A 191 -17.54 -25.18 1.39
C LYS A 191 -16.94 -26.51 1.86
N GLU A 192 -16.12 -26.45 2.91
CA GLU A 192 -15.50 -27.62 3.53
C GLU A 192 -16.55 -28.59 4.08
N LEU A 193 -17.52 -28.11 4.87
CA LEU A 193 -18.60 -28.94 5.40
C LEU A 193 -19.41 -29.65 4.30
N ARG A 194 -19.65 -28.96 3.17
CA ARG A 194 -20.29 -29.57 1.99
C ARG A 194 -19.43 -30.66 1.36
N GLY A 195 -18.12 -30.43 1.25
CA GLY A 195 -17.16 -31.43 0.77
C GLY A 195 -17.11 -32.66 1.68
N ARG A 196 -17.03 -32.44 2.99
CA ARG A 196 -17.03 -33.48 4.02
C ARG A 196 -18.30 -34.34 3.97
N LEU A 197 -19.48 -33.71 3.88
CA LEU A 197 -20.74 -34.44 3.75
C LEU A 197 -20.74 -35.32 2.49
N LYS A 198 -20.31 -34.80 1.34
CA LYS A 198 -20.22 -35.59 0.09
C LYS A 198 -19.30 -36.81 0.25
N ALA A 199 -18.12 -36.61 0.85
CA ALA A 199 -17.17 -37.70 1.10
C ALA A 199 -17.75 -38.78 2.05
N LEU A 200 -18.45 -38.35 3.12
CA LEU A 200 -19.09 -39.24 4.07
C LEU A 200 -20.26 -40.03 3.47
N LEU A 201 -21.03 -39.43 2.57
CA LEU A 201 -22.09 -40.12 1.81
C LEU A 201 -21.50 -41.17 0.86
N ALA A 202 -20.43 -40.83 0.14
CA ALA A 202 -19.72 -41.77 -0.71
C ALA A 202 -19.14 -42.94 0.10
N LYS A 203 -18.57 -42.67 1.29
CA LYS A 203 -18.09 -43.71 2.21
C LYS A 203 -19.22 -44.63 2.66
N ALA A 204 -20.38 -44.09 3.02
CA ALA A 204 -21.54 -44.89 3.41
C ALA A 204 -22.06 -45.76 2.26
N GLN A 205 -22.08 -45.23 1.03
CA GLN A 205 -22.47 -45.98 -0.17
C GLN A 205 -21.49 -47.13 -0.45
N ALA A 206 -20.18 -46.86 -0.46
CA ALA A 206 -19.15 -47.87 -0.71
C ALA A 206 -19.13 -49.00 0.34
N LYS A 207 -19.67 -48.76 1.53
CA LYS A 207 -19.80 -49.74 2.61
C LYS A 207 -21.20 -50.36 2.73
N GLY A 208 -22.11 -50.04 1.81
CA GLY A 208 -23.49 -50.56 1.84
C GLY A 208 -24.29 -50.13 3.07
N LYS A 209 -23.96 -48.99 3.69
CA LYS A 209 -24.63 -48.47 4.90
C LYS A 209 -25.60 -47.33 4.63
N ILE A 210 -25.69 -46.86 3.39
CA ILE A 210 -26.49 -45.68 3.03
C ILE A 210 -28.00 -45.83 3.33
N GLU A 211 -28.51 -47.07 3.31
CA GLU A 211 -29.93 -47.37 3.54
C GLU A 211 -30.32 -47.39 5.03
N ARG A 212 -29.35 -47.31 5.96
CA ARG A 212 -29.67 -47.29 7.39
C ARG A 212 -30.54 -46.06 7.72
N PRO A 213 -31.74 -46.21 8.32
CA PRO A 213 -32.66 -45.10 8.53
C PRO A 213 -32.08 -43.93 9.32
N GLU A 214 -31.26 -44.20 10.33
CA GLU A 214 -30.59 -43.15 11.13
C GLU A 214 -29.61 -42.32 10.29
N LEU A 215 -28.80 -42.98 9.45
CA LEU A 215 -27.84 -42.30 8.57
C LEU A 215 -28.57 -41.49 7.51
N SER A 216 -29.64 -42.03 6.92
CA SER A 216 -30.46 -41.30 5.96
C SER A 216 -31.08 -40.04 6.56
N ARG A 217 -31.61 -40.12 7.79
CA ARG A 217 -32.14 -38.95 8.53
C ARG A 217 -31.07 -37.89 8.77
N LEU A 218 -29.89 -38.28 9.26
CA LEU A 218 -28.79 -37.35 9.52
C LEU A 218 -28.21 -36.74 8.24
N ALA A 219 -28.14 -37.52 7.16
CA ALA A 219 -27.75 -37.03 5.83
C ALA A 219 -28.73 -35.98 5.32
N HIS A 220 -30.04 -36.25 5.41
CA HIS A 220 -31.08 -35.32 5.00
C HIS A 220 -31.04 -34.04 5.83
N ALA A 221 -30.93 -34.15 7.17
CA ALA A 221 -30.79 -33.00 8.05
C ALA A 221 -29.55 -32.16 7.71
N SER A 222 -28.41 -32.80 7.45
CA SER A 222 -27.17 -32.10 7.04
C SER A 222 -27.35 -31.38 5.70
N GLN A 223 -28.04 -32.00 4.74
CA GLN A 223 -28.35 -31.38 3.45
C GLN A 223 -29.28 -30.18 3.62
N GLN A 224 -30.35 -30.31 4.41
CA GLN A 224 -31.25 -29.21 4.70
C GLN A 224 -30.48 -28.03 5.30
N LEU A 225 -29.62 -28.26 6.30
CA LEU A 225 -28.84 -27.19 6.94
C LEU A 225 -27.81 -26.54 6.01
N LEU A 226 -27.09 -27.30 5.18
CA LEU A 226 -26.00 -26.76 4.35
C LEU A 226 -26.44 -26.14 3.02
N TYR A 227 -27.58 -26.56 2.49
CA TYR A 227 -28.06 -26.15 1.16
C TYR A 227 -29.19 -25.12 1.20
N HIS A 228 -29.78 -24.87 2.37
CA HIS A 228 -30.66 -23.72 2.58
C HIS A 228 -29.88 -22.53 3.12
N HIS A 229 -30.36 -21.33 2.83
CA HIS A 229 -29.73 -20.07 3.17
C HIS A 229 -30.65 -19.27 4.10
N PRO A 230 -30.13 -18.63 5.17
CA PRO A 230 -28.74 -18.64 5.65
C PRO A 230 -28.36 -19.93 6.42
N VAL A 231 -27.08 -20.33 6.37
CA VAL A 231 -26.56 -21.56 7.03
C VAL A 231 -26.08 -21.25 8.45
N ALA A 232 -26.63 -21.95 9.45
CA ALA A 232 -26.07 -22.00 10.80
C ALA A 232 -24.90 -23.00 10.84
N LEU A 233 -23.66 -22.50 10.70
CA LEU A 233 -22.47 -23.34 10.51
C LEU A 233 -22.23 -24.32 11.66
N ASN A 234 -22.35 -23.87 12.90
CA ASN A 234 -22.10 -24.71 14.07
C ASN A 234 -23.11 -25.85 14.20
N ARG A 235 -24.39 -25.56 13.92
CA ARG A 235 -25.44 -26.59 13.86
C ARG A 235 -25.18 -27.59 12.73
N ALA A 236 -24.84 -27.10 11.54
CA ALA A 236 -24.52 -27.97 10.40
C ALA A 236 -23.33 -28.89 10.70
N GLU A 237 -22.29 -28.34 11.32
CA GLU A 237 -21.11 -29.10 11.74
C GLU A 237 -21.46 -30.18 12.76
N ALA A 238 -22.23 -29.85 13.80
CA ALA A 238 -22.62 -30.81 14.84
C ALA A 238 -23.39 -32.02 14.25
N VAL A 239 -24.30 -31.77 13.31
CA VAL A 239 -25.07 -32.85 12.64
C VAL A 239 -24.16 -33.71 11.75
N ILE A 240 -23.20 -33.12 11.05
CA ILE A 240 -22.23 -33.87 10.22
C ILE A 240 -21.31 -34.72 11.10
N GLN A 241 -20.82 -34.19 12.23
CA GLN A 241 -20.03 -34.95 13.19
C GLN A 241 -20.84 -36.11 13.80
N GLN A 242 -22.15 -35.92 14.03
CA GLN A 242 -23.02 -37.01 14.46
C GLN A 242 -23.19 -38.08 13.38
N TYR A 243 -23.40 -37.68 12.12
CA TYR A 243 -23.45 -38.60 10.97
C TYR A 243 -22.18 -39.44 10.88
N GLU A 244 -21.01 -38.80 10.95
CA GLU A 244 -19.72 -39.48 10.86
C GLU A 244 -19.53 -40.50 11.99
N ARG A 245 -19.83 -40.13 13.24
CA ARG A 245 -19.74 -41.06 14.39
C ARG A 245 -20.62 -42.28 14.19
N ARG A 246 -21.88 -42.10 13.77
CA ARG A 246 -22.82 -43.19 13.51
C ARG A 246 -22.39 -44.07 12.34
N LEU A 247 -21.84 -43.47 11.28
CA LEU A 247 -21.31 -44.22 10.14
C LEU A 247 -20.13 -45.09 10.55
N ASN A 248 -19.21 -44.57 11.35
CA ASN A 248 -18.05 -45.34 11.80
C ASN A 248 -18.48 -46.50 12.72
N GLN A 249 -19.44 -46.28 13.64
CA GLN A 249 -20.04 -47.36 14.44
C GLN A 249 -20.66 -48.45 13.56
N ALA A 250 -21.48 -48.06 12.58
CA ALA A 250 -22.14 -48.97 11.64
C ALA A 250 -21.17 -49.83 10.82
N ILE A 251 -19.99 -49.28 10.51
CA ILE A 251 -18.94 -50.00 9.80
C ILE A 251 -18.30 -51.03 10.74
N CYS A 252 -17.98 -50.66 11.99
CA CYS A 252 -17.37 -51.55 12.98
C CYS A 252 -18.27 -52.75 13.34
N GLU A 253 -19.58 -52.55 13.48
CA GLU A 253 -20.56 -53.62 13.75
C GLU A 253 -20.61 -54.72 12.69
N THR A 254 -20.05 -54.49 11.50
CA THR A 254 -20.06 -55.49 10.41
C THR A 254 -18.90 -56.48 10.52
N TRP A 255 -17.95 -56.23 11.43
CA TRP A 255 -16.73 -57.03 11.60
C TRP A 255 -16.72 -57.85 12.89
N VAL A 256 -17.84 -57.85 13.63
CA VAL A 256 -18.08 -58.68 14.82
C VAL A 256 -19.12 -59.73 14.45
#